data_AF-H1W3M6-F1
#
_entry.id   AF-H1W3M6-F1
#
_cell.length_a   1.000
_cell.length_b   1.000
_cell.length_c   1.000
_cell.angle_alpha   90.00
_cell.angle_beta   90.00
_cell.angle_gamma   90.00
#
_symmetry.space_group_name_H-M   'P 1'
#
loop_
_entity.id
_entity.type
_entity.pdbx_description
1 polymer ?
#
loop_
_entity_poly.entity_id
_entity_poly.type
_entity_poly.pdbx_seq_one_letter_code
_entity_poly.pdbx_strand_id
1 'polypeptide(L)'
;MAAVTQATAPKTAPSREDETLLVLARLMEGGQEDDETIRDLDQLTKLLNEDTQLIQAKAGAPTICKLIDGDCVDTVLTYLDMRQPEIVRAHAVIATSAYLKAAGDDGAKKLSGFFFDKIKRGTYDDYIVAFCVAAATFPVVPDLTAELFLSEGFLSSLGPLMRRKWKSRKVETACLEMLNAACMNSQCRDAVNKYCTEWLEEVVDQDPDQIAKEMQQDPEYSAKEGSITMRKHSEQVQNLAAVILAKLRAVPSAPAQNEDGRGKISPAITTIEELSTRFTTMLLSEDDHGHQHSIEGLAYASIQPVIKEKLAGNADFLKKLVKT
;
A
#
# COMPACT_ATOMS: atom_id res chain seq x y z
N MET A 1 -42.56 56.94 0.97
CA MET A 1 -41.23 56.36 0.72
C MET A 1 -40.67 55.89 2.06
N ALA A 2 -41.06 54.70 2.52
CA ALA A 2 -40.51 54.10 3.73
C ALA A 2 -39.41 53.12 3.30
N ALA A 3 -38.18 53.39 3.69
CA ALA A 3 -37.05 52.51 3.45
C ALA A 3 -37.19 51.29 4.38
N VAL A 4 -37.48 50.13 3.79
CA VAL A 4 -37.43 48.85 4.48
C VAL A 4 -35.95 48.45 4.55
N THR A 5 -35.33 48.67 5.70
CA THR A 5 -34.06 48.04 6.06
C THR A 5 -34.33 46.54 6.27
N GLN A 6 -33.98 45.72 5.28
CA GLN A 6 -33.84 44.29 5.47
C GLN A 6 -32.65 44.05 6.40
N ALA A 7 -32.95 43.73 7.66
CA ALA A 7 -31.98 43.15 8.57
C ALA A 7 -31.63 41.75 8.05
N THR A 8 -30.42 41.57 7.54
CA THR A 8 -29.85 40.26 7.27
C THR A 8 -29.76 39.49 8.59
N ALA A 9 -30.46 38.35 8.67
CA ALA A 9 -30.40 37.44 9.81
C ALA A 9 -28.94 37.01 10.08
N PRO A 10 -28.54 36.82 11.35
CA PRO A 10 -27.19 36.34 11.67
C PRO A 10 -27.02 34.93 11.10
N LYS A 11 -25.95 34.71 10.33
CA LYS A 11 -25.54 33.35 9.90
C LYS A 11 -25.23 32.55 11.17
N THR A 12 -26.13 31.65 11.56
CA THR A 12 -25.86 30.63 12.57
C THR A 12 -24.61 29.85 12.15
N ALA A 13 -23.66 29.68 13.06
CA ALA A 13 -22.50 28.83 12.78
C ALA A 13 -22.99 27.41 12.39
N PRO A 14 -22.40 26.79 11.37
CA PRO A 14 -22.81 25.45 10.93
C PRO A 14 -22.67 24.46 12.10
N SER A 15 -23.60 23.51 12.19
CA SER A 15 -23.48 22.45 13.19
C SER A 15 -22.35 21.49 12.80
N ARG A 16 -21.83 20.69 13.75
CA ARG A 16 -20.83 19.65 13.44
C ARG A 16 -21.32 18.66 12.38
N GLU A 17 -22.63 18.36 12.38
CA GLU A 17 -23.25 17.48 11.38
C GLU A 17 -23.23 18.15 9.99
N ASP A 18 -23.57 19.44 9.91
CA ASP A 18 -23.51 20.21 8.66
C ASP A 18 -22.07 20.33 8.15
N GLU A 19 -21.10 20.61 9.03
CA GLU A 19 -19.68 20.66 8.66
C GLU A 19 -19.19 19.32 8.11
N THR A 20 -19.60 18.22 8.74
CA THR A 20 -19.25 16.86 8.28
C THR A 20 -19.82 16.60 6.89
N LEU A 21 -21.11 16.88 6.68
CA LEU A 21 -21.75 16.69 5.38
C LEU A 21 -21.13 17.57 4.29
N LEU A 22 -20.78 18.81 4.61
CA LEU A 22 -20.13 19.72 3.66
C LEU A 22 -18.74 19.24 3.26
N VAL A 23 -17.94 18.73 4.20
CA VAL A 23 -16.61 18.17 3.90
C VAL A 23 -16.72 16.92 3.03
N LEU A 24 -17.63 16.00 3.38
CA LEU A 24 -17.86 14.79 2.60
C LEU A 24 -18.31 15.12 1.17
N ALA A 25 -19.24 16.07 1.01
CA ALA A 25 -19.69 16.51 -0.30
C ALA A 25 -18.55 17.05 -1.18
N ARG A 26 -17.63 17.85 -0.59
CA ARG A 26 -16.46 18.36 -1.32
C ARG A 26 -15.49 17.25 -1.73
N LEU A 27 -15.19 16.33 -0.81
CA LEU A 27 -14.35 15.16 -1.11
C LEU A 27 -14.93 14.27 -2.22
N MET A 28 -16.26 14.23 -2.36
CA MET A 28 -16.97 13.44 -3.38
C MET A 28 -17.13 14.17 -4.72
N GLU A 29 -16.99 15.50 -4.78
CA GLU A 29 -17.15 16.28 -6.01
C GLU A 29 -16.08 15.91 -7.06
N GLY A 30 -14.88 15.54 -6.60
CA GLY A 30 -13.75 15.13 -7.44
C GLY A 30 -13.16 16.28 -8.26
N GLY A 31 -11.95 16.09 -8.78
CA GLY A 31 -11.29 17.08 -9.64
C GLY A 31 -10.85 18.38 -8.94
N GLN A 32 -10.81 18.38 -7.61
CA GLN A 32 -10.24 19.46 -6.80
C GLN A 32 -8.71 19.48 -6.91
N GLU A 33 -8.10 20.62 -6.62
CA GLU A 33 -6.63 20.72 -6.50
C GLU A 33 -6.16 20.02 -5.22
N ASP A 34 -4.92 19.51 -5.26
CA ASP A 34 -4.31 18.76 -4.14
C ASP A 34 -4.43 19.51 -2.81
N ASP A 35 -4.20 20.83 -2.80
CA ASP A 35 -4.29 21.67 -1.60
C ASP A 35 -5.72 21.76 -1.03
N GLU A 36 -6.75 21.65 -1.87
CA GLU A 36 -8.15 21.64 -1.40
C GLU A 36 -8.50 20.28 -0.82
N THR A 37 -8.14 19.20 -1.51
CA THR A 37 -8.33 17.83 -1.04
C THR A 37 -7.63 17.60 0.29
N ILE A 38 -6.38 18.08 0.46
CA ILE A 38 -5.65 18.00 1.73
C ILE A 38 -6.40 18.72 2.84
N ARG A 39 -6.86 19.96 2.60
CA ARG A 39 -7.64 20.73 3.59
C ARG A 39 -8.91 20.01 4.02
N ASP A 40 -9.60 19.38 3.07
CA ASP A 40 -10.83 18.65 3.35
C ASP A 40 -10.58 17.34 4.12
N LEU A 41 -9.52 16.59 3.77
CA LEU A 41 -9.08 15.41 4.53
C LEU A 41 -8.65 15.78 5.96
N ASP A 42 -7.96 16.91 6.15
CA ASP A 42 -7.57 17.41 7.47
C ASP A 42 -8.79 17.84 8.29
N GLN A 43 -9.76 18.50 7.65
CA GLN A 43 -11.00 18.89 8.32
C GLN A 43 -11.79 17.66 8.75
N LEU A 44 -11.93 16.65 7.88
CA LEU A 44 -12.58 15.38 8.22
C LEU A 44 -11.86 14.68 9.38
N THR A 45 -10.53 14.60 9.31
CA THR A 45 -9.68 14.04 10.37
C THR A 45 -9.92 14.72 11.72
N LYS A 46 -9.97 16.06 11.73
CA LYS A 46 -10.23 16.85 12.93
C LYS A 46 -11.61 16.53 13.51
N LEU A 47 -12.66 16.56 12.68
CA LEU A 47 -14.03 16.29 13.10
C LEU A 47 -14.19 14.90 13.73
N LEU A 48 -13.55 13.87 13.15
CA LEU A 48 -13.57 12.49 13.63
C LEU A 48 -12.81 12.30 14.94
N ASN A 49 -11.67 12.98 15.10
CA ASN A 49 -10.91 12.96 16.35
C ASN A 49 -11.67 13.64 17.49
N GLU A 50 -12.29 14.79 17.22
CA GLU A 50 -13.18 15.46 18.17
C GLU A 50 -14.40 14.59 18.53
N ASP A 51 -14.96 13.86 17.57
CA ASP A 51 -16.07 12.94 17.80
C ASP A 51 -15.68 11.81 18.74
N THR A 52 -14.51 11.21 18.49
CA THR A 52 -13.94 10.17 19.35
C THR A 52 -13.75 10.69 20.79
N GLN A 53 -13.22 11.90 20.95
CA GLN A 53 -13.04 12.51 22.28
C GLN A 53 -14.39 12.76 22.98
N LEU A 54 -15.41 13.20 22.25
CA LEU A 54 -16.75 13.43 22.81
C LEU A 54 -17.42 12.14 23.25
N ILE A 55 -17.32 11.07 22.46
CA ILE A 55 -17.86 9.75 22.81
C ILE A 55 -17.15 9.20 24.05
N GLN A 56 -15.84 9.38 24.16
CA GLN A 56 -15.07 8.98 25.34
C GLN A 56 -15.44 9.78 26.59
N ALA A 57 -15.69 11.09 26.44
CA ALA A 57 -16.06 11.96 27.54
C ALA A 57 -17.50 11.76 28.02
N LYS A 58 -18.42 11.38 27.12
CA LYS A 58 -19.84 11.22 27.42
C LYS A 58 -20.40 9.99 26.73
N ALA A 59 -20.63 8.95 27.53
CA ALA A 59 -21.32 7.74 27.08
C ALA A 59 -22.68 8.08 26.46
N GLY A 60 -22.92 7.59 25.24
CA GLY A 60 -24.15 7.83 24.49
C GLY A 60 -24.23 9.19 23.80
N ALA A 61 -23.13 9.94 23.67
CA ALA A 61 -23.09 11.12 22.81
C ALA A 61 -23.40 10.72 21.33
N PRO A 62 -24.13 11.56 20.59
CA PRO A 62 -24.38 11.31 19.17
C PRO A 62 -23.05 11.39 18.40
N THR A 63 -22.78 10.36 17.60
CA THR A 63 -21.60 10.29 16.72
C THR A 63 -21.91 10.85 15.34
N ILE A 64 -20.93 11.50 14.72
CA ILE A 64 -21.00 11.91 13.31
C ILE A 64 -20.79 10.73 12.35
N CYS A 65 -20.27 9.58 12.81
CA CYS A 65 -20.05 8.39 11.97
C CYS A 65 -21.34 7.87 11.33
N LYS A 66 -22.51 8.15 11.91
CA LYS A 66 -23.83 7.83 11.32
C LYS A 66 -24.09 8.53 9.98
N LEU A 67 -23.35 9.60 9.68
CA LEU A 67 -23.45 10.38 8.45
C LEU A 67 -22.51 9.84 7.35
N ILE A 68 -21.62 8.91 7.70
CA ILE A 68 -20.61 8.35 6.79
C ILE A 68 -21.09 6.98 6.33
N ASP A 69 -21.74 6.96 5.16
CA ASP A 69 -22.20 5.75 4.51
C ASP A 69 -21.07 5.04 3.73
N GLY A 70 -21.42 3.98 3.00
CA GLY A 70 -20.46 3.21 2.21
C GLY A 70 -19.76 4.05 1.14
N ASP A 71 -20.50 4.91 0.43
CA ASP A 71 -19.96 5.73 -0.64
C ASP A 71 -18.98 6.79 -0.11
N CYS A 72 -19.26 7.34 1.07
CA CYS A 72 -18.33 8.22 1.77
C CYS A 72 -17.02 7.49 2.12
N VAL A 73 -17.11 6.26 2.64
CA VAL A 73 -15.92 5.45 2.97
C VAL A 73 -15.15 5.08 1.72
N ASP A 74 -15.83 4.63 0.66
CA ASP A 74 -15.23 4.33 -0.64
C ASP A 74 -14.43 5.53 -1.14
N THR A 75 -15.01 6.73 -1.07
CA THR A 75 -14.35 7.97 -1.48
C THR A 75 -13.07 8.22 -0.68
N VAL A 76 -13.13 8.19 0.65
CA VAL A 76 -11.97 8.42 1.51
C VAL A 76 -10.87 7.38 1.24
N LEU A 77 -11.23 6.11 1.09
CA LEU A 77 -10.28 5.02 0.81
C LEU A 77 -9.65 5.14 -0.58
N THR A 78 -10.36 5.66 -1.58
CA THR A 78 -9.80 5.84 -2.93
C THR A 78 -8.70 6.90 -3.00
N TYR A 79 -8.61 7.82 -2.02
CA TYR A 79 -7.48 8.73 -1.91
C TYR A 79 -6.16 8.06 -1.49
N LEU A 80 -6.21 6.78 -1.07
CA LEU A 80 -5.01 5.97 -0.77
C LEU A 80 -4.36 5.38 -2.03
N ASP A 81 -5.04 5.44 -3.17
CA ASP A 81 -4.56 4.94 -4.46
C ASP A 81 -3.20 5.55 -4.81
N MET A 82 -2.25 4.71 -5.25
CA MET A 82 -0.90 5.14 -5.65
C MET A 82 -0.86 6.16 -6.79
N ARG A 83 -1.97 6.34 -7.52
CA ARG A 83 -2.11 7.36 -8.57
C ARG A 83 -2.35 8.76 -8.02
N GLN A 84 -2.71 8.86 -6.74
CA GLN A 84 -2.81 10.13 -6.04
C GLN A 84 -1.41 10.64 -5.65
N PRO A 85 -1.23 11.97 -5.54
CA PRO A 85 -0.01 12.55 -5.01
C PRO A 85 0.34 11.98 -3.62
N GLU A 86 1.62 11.76 -3.36
CA GLU A 86 2.10 11.18 -2.10
C GLU A 86 1.59 11.96 -0.87
N ILE A 87 1.58 13.29 -0.95
CA ILE A 87 1.09 14.14 0.13
C ILE A 87 -0.42 13.94 0.37
N VAL A 88 -1.24 13.86 -0.69
CA VAL A 88 -2.68 13.58 -0.57
C VAL A 88 -2.90 12.22 0.10
N ARG A 89 -2.16 11.19 -0.34
CA ARG A 89 -2.22 9.85 0.26
C ARG A 89 -1.88 9.88 1.74
N ALA A 90 -0.85 10.63 2.14
CA ALA A 90 -0.44 10.74 3.54
C ALA A 90 -1.57 11.31 4.42
N HIS A 91 -2.25 12.37 3.97
CA HIS A 91 -3.40 12.93 4.67
C HIS A 91 -4.61 11.97 4.66
N ALA A 92 -4.83 11.23 3.56
CA ALA A 92 -5.87 10.22 3.48
C ALA A 92 -5.65 9.04 4.43
N VAL A 93 -4.40 8.64 4.69
CA VAL A 93 -4.06 7.62 5.71
C VAL A 93 -4.49 8.08 7.09
N ILE A 94 -4.21 9.35 7.43
CA ILE A 94 -4.58 9.92 8.73
C ILE A 94 -6.11 10.00 8.87
N ALA A 95 -6.81 10.46 7.83
CA ALA A 95 -8.28 10.50 7.80
C ALA A 95 -8.90 9.11 7.94
N THR A 96 -8.36 8.12 7.23
CA THR A 96 -8.78 6.71 7.31
C THR A 96 -8.56 6.16 8.72
N SER A 97 -7.41 6.44 9.33
CA SER A 97 -7.12 6.04 10.71
C SER A 97 -8.10 6.67 11.72
N ALA A 98 -8.37 7.97 11.59
CA ALA A 98 -9.34 8.67 12.43
C ALA A 98 -10.75 8.09 12.26
N TYR A 99 -11.15 7.77 11.03
CA TYR A 99 -12.44 7.17 10.72
C TYR A 99 -12.59 5.78 11.35
N LEU A 100 -11.64 4.88 11.10
CA LEU A 100 -11.69 3.52 11.64
C LEU A 100 -11.74 3.51 13.17
N LYS A 101 -11.00 4.43 13.81
CA LYS A 101 -11.05 4.62 15.27
C LYS A 101 -12.42 5.11 15.75
N ALA A 102 -13.01 6.09 15.07
CA ALA A 102 -14.29 6.69 15.46
C ALA A 102 -15.48 5.75 15.21
N ALA A 103 -15.45 4.97 14.11
CA ALA A 103 -16.53 4.09 13.68
C ALA A 103 -16.48 2.68 14.30
N GLY A 104 -15.32 2.25 14.81
CA GLY A 104 -15.15 0.93 15.45
C GLY A 104 -15.55 -0.22 14.52
N ASP A 105 -16.38 -1.14 15.03
CA ASP A 105 -16.83 -2.34 14.30
C ASP A 105 -17.55 -2.02 12.97
N ASP A 106 -18.28 -0.89 12.91
CA ASP A 106 -18.94 -0.46 11.67
C ASP A 106 -17.92 -0.03 10.61
N GLY A 107 -16.87 0.69 11.02
CA GLY A 107 -15.74 1.04 10.16
C GLY A 107 -15.00 -0.20 9.67
N ALA A 108 -14.78 -1.18 10.55
CA ALA A 108 -14.15 -2.45 10.19
C ALA A 108 -14.96 -3.20 9.13
N LYS A 109 -16.28 -3.29 9.29
CA LYS A 109 -17.18 -3.93 8.30
C LYS A 109 -17.16 -3.22 6.96
N LYS A 110 -17.17 -1.88 6.95
CA LYS A 110 -17.11 -1.11 5.70
C LYS A 110 -15.77 -1.27 4.99
N LEU A 111 -14.64 -1.30 5.72
CA LEU A 111 -13.33 -1.60 5.13
C LEU A 111 -13.27 -3.01 4.51
N SER A 112 -13.78 -4.01 5.23
CA SER A 112 -13.86 -5.39 4.70
C SER A 112 -14.74 -5.46 3.45
N GLY A 113 -15.91 -4.81 3.49
CA GLY A 113 -16.84 -4.74 2.35
C GLY A 113 -16.17 -4.10 1.14
N PHE A 114 -15.55 -2.93 1.32
CA PHE A 114 -14.79 -2.24 0.28
C PHE A 114 -13.77 -3.18 -0.37
N PHE A 115 -12.91 -3.82 0.41
CA PHE A 115 -11.85 -4.67 -0.12
C PHE A 115 -12.41 -5.81 -0.96
N PHE A 116 -13.35 -6.60 -0.41
CA PHE A 116 -13.90 -7.74 -1.14
C PHE A 116 -14.73 -7.35 -2.36
N ASP A 117 -15.45 -6.23 -2.31
CA ASP A 117 -16.22 -5.75 -3.46
C ASP A 117 -15.31 -5.33 -4.62
N LYS A 118 -14.17 -4.68 -4.35
CA LYS A 118 -13.16 -4.37 -5.38
C LYS A 118 -12.53 -5.66 -5.92
N ILE A 119 -12.10 -6.59 -5.06
CA ILE A 119 -11.51 -7.87 -5.49
C ILE A 119 -12.49 -8.68 -6.36
N LYS A 120 -13.77 -8.70 -5.99
CA LYS A 120 -14.84 -9.40 -6.72
C LYS A 120 -15.13 -8.77 -8.08
N ARG A 121 -15.11 -7.43 -8.19
CA ARG A 121 -15.26 -6.73 -9.47
C ARG A 121 -14.09 -6.99 -10.41
N GLY A 122 -12.88 -7.08 -9.87
CA GLY A 122 -11.72 -7.69 -10.54
C GLY A 122 -11.21 -6.93 -11.78
N THR A 123 -11.49 -5.64 -11.90
CA THR A 123 -10.82 -4.79 -12.90
C THR A 123 -9.42 -4.40 -12.41
N TYR A 124 -8.53 -3.96 -13.31
CA TYR A 124 -7.20 -3.50 -12.89
C TYR A 124 -7.27 -2.30 -11.93
N ASP A 125 -8.19 -1.36 -12.17
CA ASP A 125 -8.38 -0.22 -11.27
C ASP A 125 -8.84 -0.67 -9.88
N ASP A 126 -9.72 -1.67 -9.82
CA ASP A 126 -10.18 -2.23 -8.55
C ASP A 126 -9.06 -2.91 -7.78
N TYR A 127 -8.21 -3.69 -8.47
CA TYR A 127 -7.05 -4.31 -7.83
C TYR A 127 -6.05 -3.28 -7.33
N ILE A 128 -5.73 -2.25 -8.11
CA ILE A 128 -4.81 -1.18 -7.69
C ILE A 128 -5.30 -0.56 -6.39
N VAL A 129 -6.55 -0.09 -6.36
CA VAL A 129 -7.08 0.59 -5.18
C VAL A 129 -7.16 -0.37 -3.99
N ALA A 130 -7.67 -1.60 -4.17
CA ALA A 130 -7.78 -2.56 -3.09
C ALA A 130 -6.43 -2.89 -2.44
N PHE A 131 -5.39 -3.08 -3.25
CA PHE A 131 -4.04 -3.36 -2.75
C PHE A 131 -3.41 -2.14 -2.10
N CYS A 132 -3.58 -0.93 -2.66
CA CYS A 132 -3.09 0.30 -2.04
C CYS A 132 -3.75 0.55 -0.68
N VAL A 133 -5.06 0.33 -0.57
CA VAL A 133 -5.80 0.44 0.70
C VAL A 133 -5.28 -0.58 1.70
N ALA A 134 -5.15 -1.85 1.32
CA ALA A 134 -4.61 -2.88 2.22
C ALA A 134 -3.17 -2.56 2.69
N ALA A 135 -2.30 -2.11 1.78
CA ALA A 135 -0.93 -1.69 2.12
C ALA A 135 -0.93 -0.54 3.14
N ALA A 136 -1.81 0.45 2.95
CA ALA A 136 -1.95 1.60 3.83
C ALA A 136 -2.62 1.28 5.18
N THR A 137 -3.50 0.28 5.24
CA THR A 137 -4.22 -0.08 6.47
C THR A 137 -3.49 -1.12 7.33
N PHE A 138 -2.52 -1.88 6.79
CA PHE A 138 -1.70 -2.80 7.59
C PHE A 138 -1.06 -2.13 8.82
N PRO A 139 -0.41 -0.95 8.70
CA PRO A 139 0.11 -0.24 9.87
C PRO A 139 -0.95 0.36 10.80
N VAL A 140 -2.18 0.57 10.30
CA VAL A 140 -3.26 1.26 11.01
C VAL A 140 -4.12 0.29 11.82
N VAL A 141 -4.55 -0.80 11.18
CA VAL A 141 -5.40 -1.86 11.72
C VAL A 141 -4.86 -3.24 11.29
N PRO A 142 -3.71 -3.68 11.85
CA PRO A 142 -2.98 -4.86 11.37
C PRO A 142 -3.78 -6.15 11.47
N ASP A 143 -4.52 -6.37 12.56
CA ASP A 143 -5.27 -7.62 12.76
C ASP A 143 -6.43 -7.75 11.77
N LEU A 144 -7.20 -6.67 11.59
CA LEU A 144 -8.27 -6.61 10.60
C LEU A 144 -7.74 -6.80 9.18
N THR A 145 -6.66 -6.08 8.82
CA THR A 145 -6.09 -6.17 7.46
C THR A 145 -5.47 -7.55 7.21
N ALA A 146 -4.87 -8.18 8.23
CA ALA A 146 -4.37 -9.54 8.14
C ALA A 146 -5.52 -10.55 7.91
N GLU A 147 -6.68 -10.38 8.55
CA GLU A 147 -7.86 -11.21 8.30
C GLU A 147 -8.32 -11.12 6.84
N LEU A 148 -8.38 -9.91 6.28
CA LEU A 148 -8.70 -9.69 4.86
C LEU A 148 -7.70 -10.39 3.94
N PHE A 149 -6.41 -10.22 4.23
CA PHE A 149 -5.32 -10.76 3.45
C PHE A 149 -5.23 -12.30 3.52
N LEU A 150 -5.57 -12.89 4.66
CA LEU A 150 -5.55 -14.34 4.89
C LEU A 150 -6.88 -15.02 4.52
N SER A 151 -7.81 -14.28 3.94
CA SER A 151 -9.08 -14.83 3.47
C SER A 151 -8.88 -15.98 2.47
N GLU A 152 -9.77 -16.98 2.57
CA GLU A 152 -9.64 -18.21 1.80
C GLU A 152 -9.60 -17.94 0.30
N GLY A 153 -8.60 -18.49 -0.39
CA GLY A 153 -8.45 -18.38 -1.83
C GLY A 153 -7.83 -17.07 -2.34
N PHE A 154 -7.66 -16.04 -1.50
CA PHE A 154 -7.07 -14.77 -1.95
C PHE A 154 -5.63 -14.94 -2.40
N LEU A 155 -4.72 -15.35 -1.51
CA LEU A 155 -3.28 -15.49 -1.81
C LEU A 155 -2.98 -16.52 -2.91
N SER A 156 -3.70 -17.63 -2.93
CA SER A 156 -3.53 -18.66 -3.96
C SER A 156 -3.97 -18.18 -5.35
N SER A 157 -4.85 -17.17 -5.43
CA SER A 157 -5.27 -16.54 -6.68
C SER A 157 -4.28 -15.48 -7.19
N LEU A 158 -3.43 -14.91 -6.32
CA LEU A 158 -2.51 -13.83 -6.69
C LEU A 158 -1.47 -14.27 -7.71
N GLY A 159 -0.83 -15.42 -7.53
CA GLY A 159 0.18 -15.92 -8.48
C GLY A 159 -0.36 -16.05 -9.91
N PRO A 160 -1.47 -16.80 -10.13
CA PRO A 160 -2.12 -16.87 -11.44
C PRO A 160 -2.58 -15.51 -11.99
N LEU A 161 -3.06 -14.61 -11.13
CA LEU A 161 -3.47 -13.25 -11.52
C LEU A 161 -2.26 -12.42 -12.00
N MET A 162 -1.15 -12.47 -11.27
CA MET A 162 0.07 -11.71 -11.55
C MET A 162 0.91 -12.31 -12.68
N ARG A 163 0.71 -13.58 -13.04
CA ARG A 163 1.35 -14.21 -14.22
C ARG A 163 0.56 -14.02 -15.51
N ARG A 164 -0.59 -13.34 -15.49
CA ARG A 164 -1.33 -13.03 -16.71
C ARG A 164 -0.47 -12.18 -17.65
N LYS A 165 -0.44 -12.56 -18.93
CA LYS A 165 0.30 -11.88 -20.00
C LYS A 165 -0.06 -10.40 -20.10
N TRP A 166 -1.31 -10.07 -19.80
CA TRP A 166 -1.83 -8.71 -19.76
C TRP A 166 -2.04 -8.33 -18.30
N LYS A 167 -1.13 -7.55 -17.73
CA LYS A 167 -1.28 -6.94 -16.41
C LYS A 167 -0.73 -5.52 -16.45
N SER A 168 -1.38 -4.62 -15.74
CA SER A 168 -0.85 -3.27 -15.55
C SER A 168 0.32 -3.32 -14.56
N ARG A 169 1.41 -2.61 -14.83
CA ARG A 169 2.53 -2.47 -13.90
C ARG A 169 2.08 -1.86 -12.57
N LYS A 170 1.11 -0.96 -12.60
CA LYS A 170 0.53 -0.38 -11.38
C LYS A 170 -0.13 -1.44 -10.49
N VAL A 171 -0.79 -2.43 -11.09
CA VAL A 171 -1.38 -3.55 -10.33
C VAL A 171 -0.29 -4.38 -9.66
N GLU A 172 0.79 -4.66 -10.39
CA GLU A 172 1.94 -5.41 -9.87
C GLU A 172 2.63 -4.66 -8.74
N THR A 173 2.90 -3.36 -8.90
CA THR A 173 3.46 -2.50 -7.86
C THR A 173 2.57 -2.47 -6.62
N ALA A 174 1.27 -2.18 -6.78
CA ALA A 174 0.33 -2.14 -5.66
C ALA A 174 0.24 -3.50 -4.92
N CYS A 175 0.24 -4.60 -5.67
CA CYS A 175 0.27 -5.96 -5.10
C CYS A 175 1.55 -6.18 -4.28
N LEU A 176 2.72 -5.85 -4.82
CA LEU A 176 3.99 -6.00 -4.12
C LEU A 176 4.09 -5.07 -2.90
N GLU A 177 3.56 -3.85 -2.96
CA GLU A 177 3.51 -2.95 -1.79
C GLU A 177 2.64 -3.54 -0.67
N MET A 178 1.47 -4.09 -1.02
CA MET A 178 0.61 -4.80 -0.08
C MET A 178 1.33 -6.02 0.53
N LEU A 179 2.00 -6.84 -0.27
CA LEU A 179 2.77 -7.98 0.23
C LEU A 179 3.91 -7.55 1.16
N ASN A 180 4.62 -6.48 0.79
CA ASN A 180 5.71 -5.92 1.59
C ASN A 180 5.22 -5.45 2.96
N ALA A 181 4.06 -4.80 3.01
CA ALA A 181 3.39 -4.40 4.25
C ALA A 181 2.89 -5.62 5.05
N ALA A 182 2.25 -6.58 4.38
CA ALA A 182 1.71 -7.79 4.98
C ALA A 182 2.79 -8.62 5.69
N CYS A 183 4.01 -8.69 5.13
CA CYS A 183 5.13 -9.46 5.70
C CYS A 183 5.59 -8.99 7.10
N MET A 184 5.11 -7.84 7.57
CA MET A 184 5.32 -7.40 8.97
C MET A 184 4.53 -8.25 9.96
N ASN A 185 3.38 -8.79 9.56
CA ASN A 185 2.61 -9.76 10.33
C ASN A 185 3.15 -11.18 10.09
N SER A 186 3.32 -11.98 11.15
CA SER A 186 3.92 -13.32 11.06
C SER A 186 3.09 -14.31 10.25
N GLN A 187 1.77 -14.36 10.47
CA GLN A 187 0.87 -15.25 9.75
C GLN A 187 0.80 -14.90 8.26
N CYS A 188 0.72 -13.60 7.96
CA CYS A 188 0.77 -13.10 6.59
C CYS A 188 2.09 -13.48 5.92
N ARG A 189 3.23 -13.27 6.61
CA ARG A 189 4.56 -13.62 6.10
C ARG A 189 4.68 -15.12 5.79
N ASP A 190 4.19 -15.99 6.67
CA ASP A 190 4.20 -17.44 6.43
C ASP A 190 3.33 -17.82 5.23
N ALA A 191 2.18 -17.17 5.06
CA ALA A 191 1.31 -17.37 3.91
C ALA A 191 1.96 -16.87 2.61
N VAL A 192 2.60 -15.69 2.61
CA VAL A 192 3.37 -15.19 1.46
C VAL A 192 4.50 -16.15 1.10
N ASN A 193 5.24 -16.65 2.09
CA ASN A 193 6.29 -17.64 1.86
C ASN A 193 5.75 -18.92 1.20
N LYS A 194 4.55 -19.35 1.58
CA LYS A 194 3.90 -20.55 1.02
C LYS A 194 3.37 -20.36 -0.40
N TYR A 195 2.76 -19.20 -0.70
CA TYR A 195 1.98 -19.01 -1.93
C TYR A 195 2.65 -18.11 -2.98
N CYS A 196 3.55 -17.22 -2.58
CA CYS A 196 4.06 -16.16 -3.45
C CYS A 196 5.55 -16.28 -3.76
N THR A 197 6.33 -17.06 -3.01
CA THR A 197 7.79 -17.17 -3.19
C THR A 197 8.21 -17.46 -4.62
N GLU A 198 7.63 -18.47 -5.27
CA GLU A 198 7.97 -18.83 -6.65
C GLU A 198 7.76 -17.66 -7.61
N TRP A 199 6.64 -16.94 -7.46
CA TRP A 199 6.36 -15.76 -8.29
C TRP A 199 7.31 -14.59 -7.98
N LEU A 200 7.70 -14.40 -6.72
CA LEU A 200 8.66 -13.36 -6.35
C LEU A 200 10.06 -13.63 -6.93
N GLU A 201 10.51 -14.89 -6.92
CA GLU A 201 11.77 -15.30 -7.56
C GLU A 201 11.70 -15.05 -9.08
N GLU A 202 10.60 -15.45 -9.74
CA GLU A 202 10.38 -15.15 -11.16
C GLU A 202 10.42 -13.65 -11.48
N VAL A 203 9.89 -12.80 -10.60
CA VAL A 203 9.95 -11.34 -10.77
C VAL A 203 11.39 -10.85 -10.65
N VAL A 204 12.14 -11.31 -9.64
CA VAL A 204 13.53 -10.93 -9.38
C VAL A 204 14.47 -11.32 -10.51
N ASP A 205 14.24 -12.48 -11.14
CA ASP A 205 15.04 -13.07 -12.22
C ASP A 205 14.74 -12.49 -13.62
N GLN A 206 13.71 -11.66 -13.76
CA GLN A 206 13.38 -11.04 -15.04
C GLN A 206 14.52 -10.13 -15.54
N ASP A 207 14.75 -10.11 -16.86
CA ASP A 207 15.62 -9.12 -17.50
C ASP A 207 14.80 -7.86 -17.90
N PRO A 208 15.05 -6.68 -17.28
CA PRO A 208 14.36 -5.44 -17.64
C PRO A 208 14.50 -5.06 -19.12
N ASP A 209 15.63 -5.39 -19.76
CA ASP A 209 15.87 -5.08 -21.17
C ASP A 209 15.08 -5.98 -22.10
N GLN A 210 14.95 -7.26 -21.74
CA GLN A 210 14.11 -8.21 -22.47
C GLN A 210 12.63 -7.80 -22.38
N ILE A 211 12.17 -7.48 -21.17
CA ILE A 211 10.81 -7.00 -20.93
C ILE A 211 10.49 -5.76 -21.76
N ALA A 212 11.39 -4.77 -21.74
CA ALA A 212 11.18 -3.54 -22.50
C ALA A 212 11.06 -3.81 -24.01
N LYS A 213 11.82 -4.78 -24.54
CA LYS A 213 11.75 -5.18 -25.96
C LYS A 213 10.45 -5.93 -26.27
N GLU A 214 10.04 -6.88 -25.43
CA GLU A 214 8.81 -7.66 -25.62
C GLU A 214 7.58 -6.75 -25.60
N MET A 215 7.53 -5.76 -24.71
CA MET A 215 6.40 -4.84 -24.60
C MET A 215 6.38 -3.78 -25.73
N GLN A 216 7.52 -3.42 -26.31
CA GLN A 216 7.58 -2.53 -27.48
C GLN A 216 7.04 -3.17 -28.76
N GLN A 217 7.12 -4.50 -28.86
CA GLN A 217 6.56 -5.24 -29.98
C GLN A 217 5.04 -5.34 -29.90
N ASP A 218 4.43 -4.83 -28.82
CA ASP A 218 3.00 -4.84 -28.60
C ASP A 218 2.32 -3.54 -29.10
N PRO A 219 1.41 -3.62 -30.08
CA PRO A 219 0.70 -2.47 -30.64
C PRO A 219 -0.17 -1.70 -29.63
N GLU A 220 -0.64 -2.35 -28.55
CA GLU A 220 -1.55 -1.73 -27.57
C GLU A 220 -0.79 -0.95 -26.47
N TYR A 221 0.47 -1.34 -26.21
CA TYR A 221 1.33 -0.73 -25.19
C TYR A 221 2.31 0.31 -25.74
N SER A 222 2.78 0.12 -26.98
CA SER A 222 3.70 1.05 -27.66
C SER A 222 3.19 2.51 -27.75
N ALA A 223 1.87 2.72 -27.63
CA ALA A 223 1.24 4.03 -27.68
C ALA A 223 1.23 4.80 -26.33
N LYS A 224 1.58 4.16 -25.19
CA LYS A 224 1.34 4.72 -23.84
C LYS A 224 2.58 5.08 -23.03
N GLU A 225 3.72 4.39 -23.20
CA GLU A 225 4.93 4.63 -22.40
C GLU A 225 6.23 4.48 -23.22
N GLY A 226 7.21 5.34 -22.94
CA GLY A 226 8.54 5.27 -23.58
C GLY A 226 9.43 4.18 -22.99
N SER A 227 10.35 3.63 -23.81
CA SER A 227 11.28 2.54 -23.43
C SER A 227 12.03 2.74 -22.11
N ILE A 228 12.43 3.98 -21.80
CA ILE A 228 13.22 4.30 -20.61
C ILE A 228 12.34 4.20 -19.37
N THR A 229 11.12 4.76 -19.43
CA THR A 229 10.13 4.69 -18.36
C THR A 229 9.76 3.25 -18.04
N MET A 230 9.63 2.39 -19.04
CA MET A 230 9.31 0.96 -18.86
C MET A 230 10.42 0.20 -18.13
N ARG A 231 11.68 0.42 -18.49
CA ARG A 231 12.83 -0.21 -17.81
C ARG A 231 12.88 0.18 -16.34
N LYS A 232 12.75 1.48 -16.05
CA LYS A 232 12.76 2.00 -14.67
C LYS A 232 11.65 1.39 -13.80
N HIS A 233 10.44 1.25 -14.32
CA HIS A 233 9.35 0.60 -13.57
C HIS A 233 9.61 -0.89 -13.36
N SER A 234 10.16 -1.58 -14.37
CA SER A 234 10.56 -2.98 -14.23
C SER A 234 11.61 -3.15 -13.13
N GLU A 235 12.61 -2.27 -13.06
CA GLU A 235 13.61 -2.27 -12.01
C GLU A 235 12.99 -2.05 -10.62
N GLN A 236 12.10 -1.06 -10.47
CA GLN A 236 11.42 -0.79 -9.20
C GLN A 236 10.60 -2.00 -8.70
N VAL A 237 9.86 -2.65 -9.59
CA VAL A 237 9.09 -3.87 -9.30
C VAL A 237 10.01 -5.00 -8.83
N GLN A 238 11.13 -5.21 -9.51
CA GLN A 238 12.10 -6.23 -9.10
C GLN A 238 12.74 -5.93 -7.75
N ASN A 239 13.07 -4.67 -7.50
CA ASN A 239 13.69 -4.24 -6.25
C ASN A 239 12.73 -4.45 -5.08
N LEU A 240 11.44 -4.15 -5.25
CA LEU A 240 10.44 -4.41 -4.23
C LEU A 240 10.23 -5.91 -3.99
N ALA A 241 10.19 -6.74 -5.04
CA ALA A 241 10.13 -8.19 -4.91
C ALA A 241 11.35 -8.76 -4.17
N ALA A 242 12.55 -8.25 -4.47
CA ALA A 242 13.78 -8.61 -3.78
C ALA A 242 13.72 -8.27 -2.27
N VAL A 243 13.15 -7.11 -1.90
CA VAL A 243 12.96 -6.73 -0.49
C VAL A 243 12.04 -7.74 0.21
N ILE A 244 10.93 -8.12 -0.42
CA ILE A 244 10.02 -9.11 0.15
C ILE A 244 10.75 -10.45 0.33
N LEU A 245 11.49 -10.93 -0.66
CA LEU A 245 12.31 -12.14 -0.50
C LEU A 245 13.29 -12.00 0.67
N ALA A 246 13.99 -10.87 0.79
CA ALA A 246 14.92 -10.64 1.90
C ALA A 246 14.21 -10.71 3.26
N LYS A 247 13.01 -10.16 3.38
CA LYS A 247 12.16 -10.28 4.59
C LYS A 247 11.82 -11.73 4.90
N LEU A 248 11.44 -12.51 3.89
CA LEU A 248 11.10 -13.93 4.04
C LEU A 248 12.32 -14.77 4.47
N ARG A 249 13.50 -14.48 3.95
CA ARG A 249 14.75 -15.20 4.26
C ARG A 249 15.35 -14.80 5.61
N ALA A 250 15.19 -13.54 6.03
CA ALA A 250 15.72 -13.04 7.30
C ALA A 250 14.96 -13.56 8.54
N VAL A 251 13.67 -13.88 8.38
CA VAL A 251 12.84 -14.42 9.47
C VAL A 251 12.26 -15.77 9.03
N PRO A 252 12.98 -16.88 9.24
CA PRO A 252 12.51 -18.20 8.86
C PRO A 252 11.18 -18.52 9.55
N SER A 253 10.21 -19.02 8.78
CA SER A 253 8.97 -19.59 9.34
C SER A 253 9.32 -20.70 10.33
N ALA A 254 8.49 -20.88 11.38
CA ALA A 254 8.63 -22.01 12.29
C ALA A 254 8.64 -23.33 11.49
N PRO A 255 9.44 -24.34 11.89
CA PRO A 255 9.50 -25.60 11.15
C PRO A 255 8.10 -26.21 11.06
N ALA A 256 7.61 -26.36 9.83
CA ALA A 256 6.33 -26.98 9.57
C ALA A 256 6.34 -28.41 10.15
N GLN A 257 5.46 -28.69 11.12
CA GLN A 257 5.17 -30.06 11.49
C GLN A 257 4.39 -30.71 10.34
N ASN A 258 5.06 -31.64 9.65
CA ASN A 258 4.51 -32.65 8.75
C ASN A 258 3.65 -32.13 7.57
N GLU A 259 4.24 -32.11 6.38
CA GLU A 259 3.54 -32.58 5.17
C GLU A 259 4.50 -33.39 4.29
N ASP A 260 3.96 -34.51 3.81
CA ASP A 260 4.62 -35.63 3.15
C ASP A 260 5.67 -35.29 2.09
N GLY A 261 6.87 -35.85 2.24
CA GLY A 261 7.40 -36.92 1.37
C GLY A 261 7.41 -36.78 -0.16
N ARG A 262 7.04 -35.64 -0.74
CA ARG A 262 7.18 -35.38 -2.17
C ARG A 262 8.17 -34.26 -2.35
N GLY A 263 9.35 -34.62 -2.85
CA GLY A 263 10.37 -33.69 -3.29
C GLY A 263 9.79 -32.71 -4.30
N LYS A 264 9.33 -31.56 -3.81
CA LYS A 264 9.27 -30.36 -4.63
C LYS A 264 10.72 -30.03 -4.95
N ILE A 265 11.04 -30.07 -6.22
CA ILE A 265 12.27 -29.52 -6.77
C ILE A 265 12.36 -28.11 -6.18
N SER A 266 13.30 -27.85 -5.27
CA SER A 266 13.52 -26.49 -4.80
C SER A 266 13.92 -25.67 -6.02
N PRO A 267 13.15 -24.66 -6.44
CA PRO A 267 13.64 -23.71 -7.42
C PRO A 267 14.94 -23.10 -6.88
N ALA A 268 15.80 -22.58 -7.77
CA ALA A 268 16.97 -21.81 -7.35
C ALA A 268 16.48 -20.71 -6.40
N ILE A 269 16.79 -20.85 -5.12
CA ILE A 269 16.38 -19.89 -4.09
C ILE A 269 17.40 -18.77 -4.16
N THR A 270 16.99 -17.57 -4.56
CA THR A 270 17.88 -16.40 -4.44
C THR A 270 18.32 -16.29 -3.00
N THR A 271 19.63 -16.37 -2.79
CA THR A 271 20.21 -16.35 -1.45
C THR A 271 20.16 -14.95 -0.87
N ILE A 272 20.15 -14.86 0.45
CA ILE A 272 20.17 -13.57 1.15
C ILE A 272 21.49 -12.81 0.91
N GLU A 273 22.58 -13.52 0.62
CA GLU A 273 23.87 -12.96 0.20
C GLU A 273 23.83 -12.35 -1.21
N GLU A 274 23.13 -12.99 -2.16
CA GLU A 274 22.88 -12.44 -3.50
C GLU A 274 22.00 -11.19 -3.41
N LEU A 275 20.91 -11.24 -2.63
CA LEU A 275 20.05 -10.09 -2.38
C LEU A 275 20.81 -8.93 -1.73
N SER A 276 21.63 -9.21 -0.70
CA SER A 276 22.50 -8.20 -0.07
C SER A 276 23.45 -7.55 -1.07
N THR A 277 24.05 -8.35 -1.96
CA THR A 277 24.95 -7.83 -2.99
C THR A 277 24.18 -6.95 -3.97
N ARG A 278 22.98 -7.36 -4.41
CA ARG A 278 22.09 -6.57 -5.27
C ARG A 278 21.74 -5.21 -4.63
N PHE A 279 21.29 -5.19 -3.38
CA PHE A 279 20.95 -3.93 -2.71
C PHE A 279 22.14 -3.02 -2.46
N THR A 280 23.32 -3.59 -2.21
CA THR A 280 24.56 -2.82 -2.07
C THR A 280 24.91 -2.12 -3.38
N THR A 281 24.85 -2.85 -4.50
CA THR A 281 25.09 -2.28 -5.84
C THR A 281 24.08 -1.19 -6.17
N MET A 282 22.79 -1.41 -5.87
CA MET A 282 21.73 -0.42 -6.10
C MET A 282 21.89 0.82 -5.21
N LEU A 283 22.39 0.71 -3.98
CA LEU A 283 22.65 1.90 -3.16
C LEU A 283 23.87 2.68 -3.69
N LEU A 284 24.85 1.99 -4.28
CA LEU A 284 26.06 2.60 -4.82
C LEU A 284 25.87 3.25 -6.20
N SER A 285 24.78 2.97 -6.91
CA SER A 285 24.49 3.65 -8.17
C SER A 285 24.19 5.13 -7.97
N GLU A 286 24.34 5.92 -9.04
CA GLU A 286 24.04 7.36 -9.01
C GLU A 286 22.53 7.65 -9.12
N ASP A 287 21.74 6.65 -9.49
CA ASP A 287 20.29 6.77 -9.56
C ASP A 287 19.66 6.67 -8.16
N ASP A 288 18.97 7.72 -7.72
CA ASP A 288 18.23 7.73 -6.45
C ASP A 288 16.99 6.81 -6.44
N HIS A 289 16.63 6.27 -7.61
CA HIS A 289 15.49 5.39 -7.76
C HIS A 289 15.75 4.05 -7.06
N GLY A 290 14.97 3.78 -6.00
CA GLY A 290 15.02 2.51 -5.28
C GLY A 290 15.92 2.52 -4.04
N HIS A 291 16.58 3.63 -3.69
CA HIS A 291 17.37 3.74 -2.46
C HIS A 291 16.61 3.29 -1.21
N GLN A 292 15.33 3.65 -1.09
CA GLN A 292 14.49 3.23 0.04
C GLN A 292 14.34 1.70 0.12
N HIS A 293 14.11 1.03 -1.02
CA HIS A 293 14.06 -0.44 -1.10
C HIS A 293 15.43 -1.07 -0.80
N SER A 294 16.52 -0.46 -1.26
CA SER A 294 17.89 -0.89 -0.94
C SER A 294 18.15 -0.88 0.56
N ILE A 295 17.82 0.23 1.22
CA ILE A 295 18.01 0.40 2.67
C ILE A 295 17.16 -0.61 3.42
N GLU A 296 15.89 -0.75 3.07
CA GLU A 296 14.99 -1.71 3.70
C GLU A 296 15.51 -3.15 3.53
N GLY A 297 15.85 -3.56 2.31
CA GLY A 297 16.37 -4.89 2.01
C GLY A 297 17.67 -5.19 2.77
N LEU A 298 18.59 -4.23 2.86
CA LEU A 298 19.82 -4.35 3.64
C LEU A 298 19.58 -4.37 5.15
N ALA A 299 18.56 -3.66 5.65
CA ALA A 299 18.18 -3.72 7.06
C ALA A 299 17.80 -5.16 7.46
N TYR A 300 17.08 -5.89 6.59
CA TYR A 300 16.78 -7.30 6.82
C TYR A 300 17.99 -8.21 6.60
N ALA A 301 18.75 -8.02 5.51
CA ALA A 301 19.90 -8.86 5.21
C ALA A 301 21.01 -8.76 6.28
N SER A 302 21.24 -7.55 6.82
CA SER A 302 22.25 -7.28 7.86
C SER A 302 21.91 -7.83 9.25
N ILE A 303 20.75 -8.45 9.43
CA ILE A 303 20.47 -9.27 10.61
C ILE A 303 21.46 -10.46 10.66
N GLN A 304 21.88 -10.97 9.50
CA GLN A 304 22.88 -12.03 9.43
C GLN A 304 24.30 -11.52 9.72
N PRO A 305 25.05 -12.14 10.64
CA PRO A 305 26.39 -11.69 11.02
C PRO A 305 27.36 -11.57 9.83
N VAL A 306 27.36 -12.56 8.92
CA VAL A 306 28.26 -12.58 7.76
C VAL A 306 28.04 -11.37 6.85
N ILE A 307 26.77 -11.02 6.61
CA ILE A 307 26.41 -9.86 5.78
C ILE A 307 26.76 -8.55 6.50
N LYS A 308 26.49 -8.47 7.80
CA LYS A 308 26.83 -7.30 8.62
C LYS A 308 28.32 -6.97 8.57
N GLU A 309 29.18 -7.97 8.77
CA GLU A 309 30.64 -7.80 8.70
C GLU A 309 31.09 -7.37 7.29
N LYS A 310 30.50 -7.96 6.24
CA LYS A 310 30.78 -7.57 4.84
C LYS A 310 30.42 -6.11 4.56
N LEU A 311 29.27 -5.65 5.04
CA LEU A 311 28.82 -4.27 4.88
C LEU A 311 29.68 -3.29 5.70
N ALA A 312 30.01 -3.64 6.94
CA ALA A 312 30.89 -2.82 7.79
C ALA A 312 32.31 -2.68 7.22
N GLY A 313 32.80 -3.69 6.50
CA GLY A 313 34.07 -3.64 5.79
C GLY A 313 34.07 -2.83 4.49
N ASN A 314 32.90 -2.41 3.99
CA ASN A 314 32.78 -1.68 2.72
C ASN A 314 32.73 -0.16 2.95
N ALA A 315 33.89 0.51 2.84
CA ALA A 315 34.01 1.94 3.10
C ALA A 315 33.17 2.82 2.15
N ASP A 316 33.01 2.43 0.88
CA ASP A 316 32.25 3.22 -0.09
C ASP A 316 30.75 3.11 0.17
N PHE A 317 30.28 1.91 0.51
CA PHE A 317 28.92 1.68 0.99
C PHE A 317 28.61 2.55 2.22
N LEU A 318 29.47 2.53 3.25
CA LEU A 318 29.24 3.31 4.47
C LEU A 318 29.20 4.83 4.19
N LYS A 319 30.08 5.34 3.32
CA LYS A 319 30.07 6.75 2.92
C LYS A 319 28.79 7.13 2.19
N LYS A 320 28.29 6.26 1.31
CA LYS A 320 27.04 6.51 0.59
C LYS A 320 25.85 6.43 1.53
N LEU A 321 25.81 5.43 2.41
CA LEU A 321 24.74 5.24 3.40
C LEU A 321 24.53 6.45 4.31
N VAL A 322 25.61 7.12 4.74
CA VAL A 322 25.52 8.33 5.58
C VAL A 322 24.98 9.55 4.82
N LYS A 323 25.06 9.54 3.48
CA LYS A 323 24.58 10.64 2.63
C LYS A 323 23.13 10.44 2.16
N THR A 324 22.58 9.25 2.32
CA THR A 324 21.18 8.93 2.02
C THR A 324 20.28 9.39 3.16
#